data_AF-A0A534WCF0-F1
#
_entry.id   AF-A0A534WCF0-F1
#
_cell.length_a   1.000
_cell.length_b   1.000
_cell.length_c   1.000
_cell.angle_alpha   90.00
_cell.angle_beta   90.00
_cell.angle_gamma   90.00
#
_symmetry.space_group_name_H-M   'P 1'
#
loop_
_entity.id
_entity.type
_entity.pdbx_description
1 polymer ?
#
loop_
_entity_poly.entity_id
_entity_poly.type
_entity_poly.pdbx_seq_one_letter_code
_entity_poly.pdbx_strand_id
1 'polypeptide(L)'
;SAGPALGVERTTVVEIVPEVAAAAGAHFSAWNAALLRRPDVRLVVDDGRRWLASSTDRYDVVVSDLFIPWHAGAGSLYAREMFETVARRLSPGGVFCQWLPLYQLTHEEFEAIARTFLAVFPEVSLWRNDFYPDRPVVGLVGRLAPGALDLGRVGERLAALPEWSRDPLLATPQGLAMLYLGDLAAARELIASGPLNTDDHPLIEFLAPRLTRMSAAGDKDWFAGEALPAFTDALAAHPDGLLPATDAVASARRAGAALYRYALAARRGDEGSAARYEGEVRQLVPEVVALGERASSVATLADARRTLGTLRTEQERVARELEAMERRLGELAGSRGDDP
;
A
#
# COMPACT_ATOMS: atom_id res chain seq x y z
N SER A 1 3.80 -7.81 3.05
CA SER A 1 3.78 -7.63 4.52
C SER A 1 3.11 -8.83 5.17
N ALA A 2 3.48 -9.22 6.41
CA ALA A 2 2.76 -10.24 7.19
C ALA A 2 1.60 -9.67 8.03
N GLY A 3 1.41 -8.35 8.01
CA GLY A 3 0.38 -7.66 8.81
C GLY A 3 -1.02 -8.28 8.68
N PRO A 4 -1.51 -8.58 7.45
CA PRO A 4 -2.82 -9.21 7.27
C PRO A 4 -3.01 -10.58 7.95
N ALA A 5 -1.92 -11.26 8.34
CA ALA A 5 -1.96 -12.56 9.01
C ALA A 5 -1.80 -12.46 10.54
N LEU A 6 -1.84 -11.26 11.11
CA LEU A 6 -1.74 -11.06 12.57
C LEU A 6 -3.08 -11.39 13.24
N GLY A 7 -3.04 -12.32 14.21
CA GLY A 7 -4.25 -12.73 14.94
C GLY A 7 -5.29 -13.44 14.06
N VAL A 8 -4.88 -14.00 12.92
CA VAL A 8 -5.74 -14.76 12.00
C VAL A 8 -5.47 -16.25 12.17
N GLU A 9 -6.54 -17.05 12.28
CA GLU A 9 -6.43 -18.50 12.52
C GLU A 9 -5.89 -19.27 11.30
N ARG A 10 -6.21 -18.80 10.09
CA ARG A 10 -5.76 -19.39 8.83
C ARG A 10 -5.61 -18.33 7.75
N THR A 11 -4.43 -18.25 7.17
CA THR A 11 -4.11 -17.37 6.04
C THR A 11 -3.82 -18.20 4.80
N THR A 12 -4.45 -17.89 3.67
CA THR A 12 -4.09 -18.48 2.37
C THR A 12 -3.41 -17.42 1.52
N VAL A 13 -2.17 -17.68 1.11
CA VAL A 13 -1.41 -16.82 0.19
C VAL A 13 -1.40 -17.50 -1.17
N VAL A 14 -1.91 -16.83 -2.20
CA VAL A 14 -1.92 -17.34 -3.56
C VAL A 14 -0.95 -16.50 -4.39
N GLU A 15 0.10 -17.13 -4.91
CA GLU A 15 1.14 -16.48 -5.71
C GLU A 15 1.29 -17.23 -7.03
N ILE A 16 1.24 -16.51 -8.14
CA ILE A 16 1.23 -17.11 -9.47
C ILE A 16 2.64 -17.57 -9.90
N VAL A 17 3.69 -16.90 -9.44
CA VAL A 17 5.08 -17.16 -9.81
C VAL A 17 5.79 -17.99 -8.72
N PRO A 18 6.09 -19.29 -8.95
CA PRO A 18 6.73 -20.14 -7.95
C PRO A 18 8.07 -19.58 -7.45
N GLU A 19 8.84 -18.94 -8.33
CA GLU A 19 10.13 -18.34 -8.00
C GLU A 19 10.00 -17.15 -7.05
N VAL A 20 8.94 -16.35 -7.19
CA VAL A 20 8.65 -15.26 -6.25
C VAL A 20 8.30 -15.82 -4.88
N ALA A 21 7.47 -16.87 -4.82
CA ALA A 21 7.13 -17.54 -3.57
C ALA A 21 8.36 -18.15 -2.89
N ALA A 22 9.23 -18.82 -3.66
CA ALA A 22 10.48 -19.39 -3.16
C ALA A 22 11.43 -18.30 -2.64
N ALA A 23 11.62 -17.21 -3.39
CA ALA A 23 12.43 -16.09 -2.98
C ALA A 23 11.88 -15.40 -1.72
N ALA A 24 10.56 -15.21 -1.63
CA ALA A 24 9.89 -14.62 -0.47
C ALA A 24 10.17 -15.42 0.82
N GLY A 25 10.19 -16.75 0.73
CA GLY A 25 10.51 -17.64 1.85
C GLY A 25 12.00 -17.63 2.22
N ALA A 26 12.88 -17.66 1.21
CA ALA A 26 14.32 -17.80 1.40
C ALA A 26 15.03 -16.48 1.78
N HIS A 27 14.60 -15.35 1.21
CA HIS A 27 15.36 -14.09 1.26
C HIS A 27 14.62 -12.95 1.96
N PHE A 28 13.28 -12.96 1.98
CA PHE A 28 12.51 -11.79 2.45
C PHE A 28 11.96 -11.89 3.87
N SER A 29 12.47 -12.84 4.67
CA SER A 29 11.99 -13.09 6.04
C SER A 29 12.01 -11.86 6.95
N ALA A 30 13.00 -10.97 6.78
CA ALA A 30 13.12 -9.75 7.57
C ALA A 30 12.02 -8.71 7.22
N TRP A 31 11.46 -8.76 6.01
CA TRP A 31 10.44 -7.82 5.53
C TRP A 31 9.02 -8.38 5.63
N ASN A 32 8.86 -9.70 5.61
CA ASN A 32 7.56 -10.36 5.69
C ASN A 32 7.36 -11.12 7.02
N ALA A 33 8.18 -10.85 8.04
CA ALA A 33 8.12 -11.51 9.35
C ALA A 33 8.03 -13.05 9.26
N ALA A 34 8.76 -13.64 8.32
CA ALA A 34 8.76 -15.07 8.06
C ALA A 34 7.37 -15.67 7.76
N LEU A 35 6.46 -14.91 7.15
CA LEU A 35 5.07 -15.29 6.89
C LEU A 35 4.92 -16.73 6.39
N LEU A 36 5.66 -17.09 5.35
CA LEU A 36 5.55 -18.40 4.67
C LEU A 36 6.08 -19.58 5.50
N ARG A 37 6.71 -19.33 6.66
CA ARG A 37 7.13 -20.38 7.60
C ARG A 37 6.14 -20.60 8.74
N ARG A 38 5.09 -19.78 8.83
CA ARG A 38 4.12 -19.89 9.93
C ARG A 38 3.16 -21.07 9.68
N PRO A 39 2.79 -21.83 10.73
CA PRO A 39 1.93 -23.01 10.59
C PRO A 39 0.48 -22.67 10.19
N ASP A 40 0.04 -21.45 10.48
CA ASP A 40 -1.28 -20.92 10.12
C ASP A 40 -1.34 -20.35 8.68
N VAL A 41 -0.25 -20.43 7.93
CA VAL A 41 -0.14 -19.91 6.56
C VAL A 41 -0.06 -21.06 5.56
N ARG A 42 -1.00 -21.08 4.61
CA ARG A 42 -0.99 -21.97 3.44
C ARG A 42 -0.56 -21.18 2.21
N LEU A 43 0.62 -21.48 1.68
CA LEU A 43 1.04 -21.02 0.36
C LEU A 43 0.42 -21.90 -0.73
N VAL A 44 -0.16 -21.28 -1.75
CA VAL A 44 -0.68 -21.91 -2.95
C VAL A 44 0.01 -21.26 -4.15
N VAL A 45 0.71 -22.05 -4.96
CA VAL A 45 1.27 -21.57 -6.22
C VAL A 45 0.22 -21.76 -7.31
N ASP A 46 -0.49 -20.70 -7.63
CA ASP A 46 -1.61 -20.71 -8.57
C ASP A 46 -1.99 -19.29 -9.03
N ASP A 47 -2.78 -19.19 -10.09
CA ASP A 47 -3.51 -17.98 -10.42
C ASP A 47 -4.61 -17.73 -9.36
N GLY A 48 -4.55 -16.56 -8.71
CA GLY A 48 -5.47 -16.20 -7.62
C GLY A 48 -6.94 -16.22 -8.02
N ARG A 49 -7.24 -15.80 -9.24
CA ARG A 49 -8.61 -15.78 -9.78
C ARG A 49 -9.12 -17.20 -10.01
N ARG A 50 -8.32 -18.07 -10.64
CA ARG A 50 -8.63 -19.48 -10.86
C ARG A 50 -8.78 -20.23 -9.54
N TRP A 51 -7.87 -20.03 -8.59
CA TRP A 51 -7.92 -20.64 -7.27
C TRP A 51 -9.23 -20.27 -6.56
N LEU A 52 -9.55 -18.98 -6.48
CA LEU A 52 -10.74 -18.51 -5.78
C LEU A 52 -12.05 -18.99 -6.43
N ALA A 53 -12.08 -19.08 -7.76
CA ALA A 53 -13.21 -19.64 -8.49
C ALA A 53 -13.44 -21.12 -8.15
N SER A 54 -12.37 -21.91 -8.06
CA SER A 54 -12.44 -23.35 -7.77
C SER A 54 -12.58 -23.71 -6.29
N SER A 55 -12.11 -22.87 -5.38
CA SER A 55 -12.15 -23.09 -3.93
C SER A 55 -13.58 -23.07 -3.40
N THR A 56 -13.94 -23.90 -2.42
CA THR A 56 -15.23 -23.81 -1.72
C THR A 56 -15.15 -23.01 -0.42
N ASP A 57 -13.94 -22.65 0.02
CA ASP A 57 -13.68 -21.98 1.29
C ASP A 57 -14.36 -20.59 1.33
N ARG A 58 -14.63 -20.11 2.55
CA ARG A 58 -15.11 -18.76 2.82
C ARG A 58 -14.07 -17.99 3.61
N TYR A 59 -14.01 -16.68 3.41
CA TYR A 59 -13.00 -15.80 3.98
C TYR A 59 -13.64 -14.56 4.61
N ASP A 60 -13.16 -14.17 5.79
CA ASP A 60 -13.58 -12.93 6.43
C ASP A 60 -12.91 -11.70 5.77
N VAL A 61 -11.74 -11.90 5.16
CA VAL A 61 -11.01 -10.87 4.42
C VAL A 61 -10.42 -11.48 3.16
N VAL A 62 -10.66 -10.84 2.02
CA VAL A 62 -9.93 -11.10 0.78
C VAL A 62 -9.17 -9.83 0.40
N VAL A 63 -7.89 -9.96 0.07
CA VAL A 63 -7.06 -8.87 -0.42
C VAL A 63 -6.51 -9.27 -1.78
N SER A 64 -6.70 -8.41 -2.78
CA SER A 64 -6.18 -8.57 -4.13
C SER A 64 -5.09 -7.53 -4.35
N ASP A 65 -3.83 -7.96 -4.25
CA ASP A 65 -2.60 -7.15 -4.28
C ASP A 65 -1.43 -8.06 -4.74
N LEU A 66 -0.51 -7.68 -5.62
CA LEU A 66 -0.30 -6.47 -6.43
C LEU A 66 -0.22 -6.91 -7.90
N PHE A 67 -0.82 -6.16 -8.82
CA PHE A 67 -0.72 -6.48 -10.26
C PHE A 67 -0.55 -5.23 -11.11
N ILE A 68 -0.10 -5.41 -12.35
CA ILE A 68 0.21 -4.30 -13.24
C ILE A 68 -0.91 -4.23 -14.29
N PRO A 69 -1.77 -3.19 -14.29
CA PRO A 69 -3.01 -3.19 -15.09
C PRO A 69 -2.81 -3.40 -16.59
N TRP A 70 -1.67 -2.98 -17.15
CA TRP A 70 -1.35 -3.13 -18.58
C TRP A 70 -0.67 -4.46 -18.95
N HIS A 71 -0.39 -5.34 -17.98
CA HIS A 71 0.07 -6.69 -18.31
C HIS A 71 -1.11 -7.53 -18.78
N ALA A 72 -0.85 -8.35 -19.81
CA ALA A 72 -1.88 -9.19 -20.41
C ALA A 72 -2.54 -10.08 -19.35
N GLY A 73 -3.87 -10.06 -19.31
CA GLY A 73 -4.69 -10.81 -18.36
C GLY A 73 -4.90 -10.13 -17.00
N ALA A 74 -4.12 -9.11 -16.64
CA ALA A 74 -4.27 -8.41 -15.36
C ALA A 74 -5.57 -7.61 -15.29
N GLY A 75 -6.07 -7.09 -16.42
CA GLY A 75 -7.36 -6.39 -16.50
C GLY A 75 -8.54 -7.25 -16.07
N SER A 76 -8.39 -8.57 -16.17
CA SER A 76 -9.40 -9.56 -15.79
C SER A 76 -9.59 -9.66 -14.25
N LEU A 77 -8.59 -9.25 -13.47
CA LEU A 77 -8.70 -9.18 -12.00
C LEU A 77 -9.61 -8.03 -11.55
N TYR A 78 -9.90 -7.07 -12.43
CA TYR A 78 -10.87 -6.00 -12.21
C TYR A 78 -12.25 -6.29 -12.86
N ALA A 79 -12.48 -7.51 -13.36
CA ALA A 79 -13.73 -7.86 -14.02
C ALA A 79 -14.85 -8.08 -13.01
N ARG A 80 -16.09 -7.79 -13.42
CA ARG A 80 -17.29 -8.07 -12.63
C ARG A 80 -17.33 -9.51 -12.13
N GLU A 81 -17.02 -10.47 -13.00
CA GLU A 81 -17.05 -11.91 -12.68
C GLU A 81 -16.02 -12.29 -11.60
N MET A 82 -14.87 -11.60 -11.55
CA MET A 82 -13.91 -11.74 -10.45
C MET A 82 -14.50 -11.19 -9.15
N PHE A 83 -15.05 -9.98 -9.17
CA PHE A 83 -15.66 -9.38 -7.98
C PHE A 83 -16.85 -10.19 -7.45
N GLU A 84 -17.72 -10.70 -8.32
CA GLU A 84 -18.81 -11.61 -7.95
C GLU A 84 -18.29 -12.92 -7.34
N THR A 85 -17.18 -13.44 -7.87
CA THR A 85 -16.53 -14.62 -7.31
C THR A 85 -16.04 -14.33 -5.90
N VAL A 86 -15.36 -13.20 -5.67
CA VAL A 86 -14.95 -12.77 -4.34
C VAL A 86 -16.16 -12.63 -3.41
N ALA A 87 -17.21 -11.93 -3.83
CA ALA A 87 -18.44 -11.76 -3.06
C ALA A 87 -19.04 -13.10 -2.61
N ARG A 88 -19.10 -14.10 -3.51
CA ARG A 88 -19.57 -15.47 -3.17
C ARG A 88 -18.66 -16.20 -2.18
N ARG A 89 -17.39 -15.81 -2.06
CA ARG A 89 -16.40 -16.40 -1.14
C ARG A 89 -16.26 -15.63 0.17
N LEU A 90 -16.92 -14.48 0.34
CA LEU A 90 -16.91 -13.78 1.63
C LEU A 90 -17.82 -14.49 2.65
N SER A 91 -17.33 -14.57 3.89
CA SER A 91 -18.16 -14.87 5.06
C SER A 91 -19.15 -13.71 5.31
N PRO A 92 -20.26 -13.95 6.04
CA PRO A 92 -21.10 -12.85 6.53
C PRO A 92 -20.28 -11.80 7.29
N GLY A 93 -20.39 -10.53 6.89
CA GLY A 93 -19.60 -9.43 7.46
C GLY A 93 -18.15 -9.33 6.93
N GLY A 94 -17.76 -10.22 6.02
CA GLY A 94 -16.45 -10.20 5.39
C GLY A 94 -16.25 -9.02 4.45
N VAL A 95 -14.99 -8.68 4.17
CA VAL A 95 -14.60 -7.53 3.34
C VAL A 95 -13.65 -7.93 2.23
N PHE A 96 -13.77 -7.25 1.10
CA PHE A 96 -12.83 -7.36 -0.01
C PHE A 96 -12.06 -6.06 -0.18
N CYS A 97 -10.73 -6.11 -0.23
CA CYS A 97 -9.88 -4.96 -0.59
C CYS A 97 -9.21 -5.20 -1.94
N GLN A 98 -9.53 -4.35 -2.90
CA GLN A 98 -8.89 -4.31 -4.21
C GLN A 98 -7.86 -3.17 -4.24
N TRP A 99 -6.60 -3.51 -4.44
CA TRP A 99 -5.52 -2.55 -4.64
C TRP A 99 -5.64 -1.85 -6.01
N LEU A 100 -5.48 -0.52 -6.03
CA LEU A 100 -5.51 0.31 -7.24
C LEU A 100 -4.28 1.24 -7.32
N PRO A 101 -3.42 1.09 -8.34
CA PRO A 101 -2.30 1.99 -8.59
C PRO A 101 -2.77 3.18 -9.40
N LEU A 102 -3.22 4.26 -8.76
CA LEU A 102 -3.72 5.42 -9.49
C LEU A 102 -2.64 6.11 -10.35
N TYR A 103 -1.37 5.85 -10.07
CA TYR A 103 -0.23 6.28 -10.90
C TYR A 103 -0.03 5.47 -12.19
N GLN A 104 -0.83 4.43 -12.37
CA GLN A 104 -0.87 3.54 -13.53
C GLN A 104 -2.27 3.48 -14.16
N LEU A 105 -3.23 4.25 -13.64
CA LEU A 105 -4.61 4.30 -14.07
C LEU A 105 -4.99 5.73 -14.41
N THR A 106 -5.67 5.92 -15.54
CA THR A 106 -6.34 7.18 -15.84
C THR A 106 -7.61 7.32 -15.03
N HIS A 107 -8.19 8.52 -15.06
CA HIS A 107 -9.49 8.74 -14.42
C HIS A 107 -10.58 7.84 -15.05
N GLU A 108 -10.59 7.68 -16.38
CA GLU A 108 -11.52 6.80 -17.11
C GLU A 108 -11.39 5.33 -16.66
N GLU A 109 -10.16 4.84 -16.48
CA GLU A 109 -9.90 3.47 -16.03
C GLU A 109 -10.33 3.27 -14.58
N PHE A 110 -10.04 4.24 -13.70
CA PHE A 110 -10.54 4.25 -12.34
C PHE A 110 -12.07 4.18 -12.31
N GLU A 111 -12.76 5.02 -13.09
CA GLU A 111 -14.22 5.03 -13.16
C GLU A 111 -14.78 3.70 -13.67
N ALA A 112 -14.16 3.09 -14.68
CA ALA A 112 -14.56 1.77 -15.18
C ALA A 112 -14.44 0.69 -14.10
N ILE A 113 -13.35 0.67 -13.33
CA ILE A 113 -13.15 -0.27 -12.22
C ILE A 113 -14.16 0.03 -11.10
N ALA A 114 -14.31 1.30 -10.71
CA ALA A 114 -15.24 1.73 -9.67
C ALA A 114 -16.70 1.35 -10.00
N ARG A 115 -17.17 1.64 -11.22
CA ARG A 115 -18.51 1.22 -11.69
C ARG A 115 -18.71 -0.28 -11.58
N THR A 116 -17.71 -1.05 -12.03
CA THR A 116 -17.75 -2.52 -12.03
C THR A 116 -17.82 -3.06 -10.61
N PHE A 117 -17.07 -2.47 -9.69
CA PHE A 117 -17.06 -2.84 -8.27
C PHE A 117 -18.40 -2.49 -7.59
N LEU A 118 -18.92 -1.30 -7.85
CA LEU A 118 -20.22 -0.80 -7.36
C LEU A 118 -21.42 -1.60 -7.87
N ALA A 119 -21.27 -2.35 -8.96
CA ALA A 119 -22.29 -3.26 -9.49
C ALA A 119 -22.41 -4.56 -8.67
N VAL A 120 -21.39 -4.90 -7.88
CA VAL A 120 -21.33 -6.14 -7.08
C VAL A 120 -21.48 -5.86 -5.59
N PHE A 121 -20.81 -4.83 -5.08
CA PHE A 121 -20.80 -4.50 -3.66
C PHE A 121 -21.76 -3.33 -3.34
N PRO A 122 -22.71 -3.49 -2.40
CA PRO A 122 -23.61 -2.42 -2.00
C PRO A 122 -22.93 -1.31 -1.19
N GLU A 123 -21.89 -1.61 -0.39
CA GLU A 123 -21.07 -0.63 0.32
C GLU A 123 -19.64 -0.65 -0.25
N VAL A 124 -19.11 0.50 -0.64
CA VAL A 124 -17.80 0.61 -1.29
C VAL A 124 -17.04 1.80 -0.73
N SER A 125 -16.12 1.57 0.18
CA SER A 125 -15.27 2.62 0.73
C SER A 125 -13.96 2.76 -0.02
N LEU A 126 -13.48 3.99 -0.16
CA LEU A 126 -12.19 4.30 -0.75
C LEU A 126 -11.20 4.74 0.34
N TRP A 127 -10.02 4.13 0.31
CA TRP A 127 -8.94 4.35 1.27
C TRP A 127 -7.66 4.69 0.53
N ARG A 128 -6.95 5.74 0.94
CA ARG A 128 -5.60 6.00 0.44
C ARG A 128 -4.58 5.12 1.18
N ASN A 129 -3.55 4.67 0.48
CA ASN A 129 -2.48 3.88 1.07
C ASN A 129 -1.30 4.75 1.56
N ASP A 130 -1.05 5.88 0.90
CA ASP A 130 0.10 6.75 1.16
C ASP A 130 -0.19 8.20 0.76
N PHE A 131 0.65 9.15 1.18
CA PHE A 131 0.54 10.58 0.85
C PHE A 131 1.37 11.02 -0.38
N TYR A 132 1.82 10.09 -1.22
CA TYR A 132 2.64 10.41 -2.39
C TYR A 132 1.78 10.93 -3.56
N PRO A 133 2.03 12.15 -4.06
CA PRO A 133 1.22 12.73 -5.14
C PRO A 133 1.60 12.21 -6.53
N ASP A 134 2.82 11.69 -6.71
CA ASP A 134 3.35 11.16 -7.96
C ASP A 134 3.02 9.67 -8.18
N ARG A 135 2.87 8.93 -7.10
CA ARG A 135 2.58 7.50 -7.12
C ARG A 135 1.41 7.08 -6.21
N PRO A 136 0.25 7.78 -6.23
CA PRO A 136 -0.82 7.49 -5.30
C PRO A 136 -1.38 6.10 -5.49
N VAL A 137 -1.57 5.39 -4.37
CA VAL A 137 -2.23 4.10 -4.31
C VAL A 137 -3.48 4.24 -3.45
N VAL A 138 -4.56 3.60 -3.87
CA VAL A 138 -5.80 3.49 -3.09
C VAL A 138 -6.25 2.04 -2.98
N GLY A 139 -6.95 1.72 -1.89
CA GLY A 139 -7.70 0.50 -1.72
C GLY A 139 -9.18 0.77 -1.92
N LEU A 140 -9.81 0.00 -2.80
CA LEU A 140 -11.26 -0.04 -2.98
C LEU A 140 -11.81 -1.19 -2.14
N VAL A 141 -12.56 -0.87 -1.09
CA VAL A 141 -13.00 -1.83 -0.07
C VAL A 141 -14.51 -2.07 -0.16
N GLY A 142 -14.91 -3.29 -0.48
CA GLY A 142 -16.29 -3.71 -0.66
C GLY A 142 -16.85 -4.54 0.49
N ARG A 143 -18.11 -4.30 0.85
CA ARG A 143 -18.89 -5.14 1.77
C ARG A 143 -20.25 -5.49 1.18
N LEU A 144 -20.78 -6.65 1.59
CA LEU A 144 -22.11 -7.12 1.17
C LEU A 144 -23.26 -6.61 2.05
N ALA A 145 -22.95 -6.07 3.22
CA ALA A 145 -23.92 -5.47 4.12
C ALA A 145 -23.31 -4.24 4.79
N PRO A 146 -24.12 -3.21 5.08
CA PRO A 146 -23.67 -2.02 5.78
C PRO A 146 -22.96 -2.36 7.09
N GLY A 147 -21.84 -1.70 7.37
CA GLY A 147 -21.12 -1.85 8.63
C GLY A 147 -20.47 -0.57 9.11
N ALA A 148 -20.35 -0.43 10.43
CA ALA A 148 -19.59 0.65 11.05
C ALA A 148 -18.29 0.10 11.67
N LEU A 149 -17.23 0.91 11.63
CA LEU A 149 -15.97 0.62 12.31
C LEU A 149 -16.01 1.11 13.76
N ASP A 150 -15.75 0.19 14.67
CA ASP A 150 -15.48 0.52 16.08
C ASP A 150 -14.03 1.02 16.20
N LEU A 151 -13.86 2.34 16.24
CA LEU A 151 -12.55 2.96 16.37
C LEU A 151 -11.87 2.70 17.72
N GLY A 152 -12.64 2.39 18.78
CA GLY A 152 -12.08 1.95 20.06
C GLY A 152 -11.39 0.60 19.91
N ARG A 153 -12.10 -0.37 19.32
CA ARG A 153 -11.55 -1.70 19.01
C ARG A 153 -10.40 -1.64 17.99
N VAL A 154 -10.45 -0.73 17.03
CA VAL A 154 -9.31 -0.46 16.13
C VAL A 154 -8.11 0.00 16.96
N GLY A 155 -8.29 0.96 17.88
CA GLY A 155 -7.22 1.43 18.75
C GLY A 155 -6.57 0.32 19.57
N GLU A 156 -7.37 -0.57 20.15
CA GLU A 156 -6.88 -1.75 20.89
C GLU A 156 -6.04 -2.68 19.98
N ARG A 157 -6.50 -2.93 18.76
CA ARG A 157 -5.79 -3.76 17.78
C ARG A 157 -4.48 -3.12 17.31
N LEU A 158 -4.47 -1.81 17.06
CA LEU A 158 -3.28 -1.07 16.66
C LEU A 158 -2.23 -1.07 17.79
N ALA A 159 -2.66 -0.91 19.05
CA ALA A 159 -1.77 -0.97 20.21
C ALA A 159 -1.13 -2.36 20.40
N ALA A 160 -1.84 -3.42 20.00
CA ALA A 160 -1.36 -4.80 20.06
C ALA A 160 -0.44 -5.19 18.88
N LEU A 161 -0.23 -4.30 17.89
CA LEU A 161 0.61 -4.60 16.74
C LEU A 161 2.09 -4.79 17.16
N PRO A 162 2.75 -5.87 16.68
CA PRO A 162 4.17 -6.05 16.92
C PRO A 162 4.98 -4.94 16.25
N GLU A 163 6.17 -4.67 16.81
CA GLU A 163 7.03 -3.55 16.40
C GLU A 163 7.33 -3.53 14.89
N TRP A 164 7.57 -4.69 14.28
CA TRP A 164 7.86 -4.81 12.85
C TRP A 164 6.69 -4.42 11.94
N SER A 165 5.46 -4.36 12.47
CA SER A 165 4.24 -4.01 11.74
C SER A 165 3.75 -2.59 12.03
N ARG A 166 4.47 -1.84 12.87
CA ARG A 166 4.08 -0.47 13.23
C ARG A 166 4.31 0.47 12.06
N ASP A 167 3.24 1.10 11.62
CA ASP A 167 3.25 2.23 10.69
C ASP A 167 2.86 3.49 11.46
N PRO A 168 3.61 4.61 11.35
CA PRO A 168 3.24 5.88 11.99
C PRO A 168 1.82 6.36 11.68
N LEU A 169 1.33 6.10 10.47
CA LEU A 169 -0.04 6.43 10.04
C LEU A 169 -1.09 5.47 10.62
N LEU A 170 -0.68 4.26 11.04
CA LEU A 170 -1.55 3.28 11.69
C LEU A 170 -1.20 3.12 13.18
N ALA A 171 -0.68 4.18 13.81
CA ALA A 171 -0.38 4.18 15.24
C ALA A 171 -1.60 4.57 16.10
N THR A 172 -2.60 5.24 15.51
CA THR A 172 -3.81 5.68 16.20
C THR A 172 -5.05 5.52 15.30
N PRO A 173 -6.27 5.45 15.88
CA PRO A 173 -7.51 5.46 15.09
C PRO A 173 -7.66 6.69 14.20
N GLN A 174 -7.15 7.84 14.64
CA GLN A 174 -7.16 9.09 13.86
C GLN A 174 -6.22 8.99 12.66
N GLY A 175 -5.06 8.33 12.80
CA GLY A 175 -4.19 8.04 11.67
C GLY A 175 -4.88 7.17 10.61
N LEU A 176 -5.62 6.14 11.02
CA LEU A 176 -6.47 5.37 10.09
C LEU A 176 -7.55 6.26 9.44
N ALA A 177 -8.21 7.13 10.21
CA ALA A 177 -9.23 8.04 9.69
C ALA A 177 -8.66 9.07 8.70
N MET A 178 -7.38 9.46 8.80
CA MET A 178 -6.70 10.27 7.78
C MET A 178 -6.57 9.55 6.44
N LEU A 179 -6.65 8.22 6.43
CA LEU A 179 -6.56 7.41 5.21
C LEU A 179 -7.92 7.20 4.53
N TYR A 180 -9.02 7.51 5.20
CA TYR A 180 -10.36 7.32 4.66
C TYR A 180 -10.76 8.47 3.74
N LEU A 181 -11.11 8.16 2.49
CA LEU A 181 -11.52 9.15 1.49
C LEU A 181 -13.05 9.32 1.45
N GLY A 182 -13.81 8.25 1.64
CA GLY A 182 -15.27 8.27 1.73
C GLY A 182 -15.93 7.01 1.18
N ASP A 183 -17.27 6.99 1.19
CA ASP A 183 -18.08 5.90 0.64
C ASP A 183 -18.54 6.23 -0.79
N LEU A 184 -17.98 5.49 -1.74
CA LEU A 184 -18.28 5.61 -3.15
C LEU A 184 -19.68 5.11 -3.51
N ALA A 185 -20.26 4.21 -2.72
CA ALA A 185 -21.63 3.77 -2.91
C ALA A 185 -22.65 4.85 -2.51
N ALA A 186 -22.29 5.75 -1.59
CA ALA A 186 -23.07 6.92 -1.23
C ALA A 186 -22.92 8.09 -2.22
N ALA A 187 -21.87 8.05 -3.07
CA ALA A 187 -21.53 9.09 -4.04
C ALA A 187 -21.46 8.52 -5.47
N ARG A 188 -22.38 7.62 -5.83
CA ARG A 188 -22.39 6.92 -7.13
C ARG A 188 -22.45 7.87 -8.32
N GLU A 189 -23.03 9.04 -8.15
CA GLU A 189 -23.13 10.12 -9.13
C GLU A 189 -21.77 10.74 -9.49
N LEU A 190 -20.74 10.58 -8.65
CA LEU A 190 -19.38 11.03 -8.94
C LEU A 190 -18.67 10.12 -9.96
N ILE A 191 -19.20 8.92 -10.19
CA ILE A 191 -18.67 7.97 -11.16
C ILE A 191 -19.47 8.11 -12.46
N ALA A 192 -18.81 8.53 -13.54
CA ALA A 192 -19.48 8.67 -14.83
C ALA A 192 -20.13 7.36 -15.29
N SER A 193 -21.31 7.45 -15.92
CA SER A 193 -21.98 6.30 -16.53
C SER A 193 -21.14 5.72 -17.68
N GLY A 194 -21.13 4.41 -17.84
CA GLY A 194 -20.41 3.75 -18.93
C GLY A 194 -20.46 2.23 -18.82
N PRO A 195 -19.81 1.51 -19.76
CA PRO A 195 -19.74 0.06 -19.71
C PRO A 195 -18.99 -0.41 -18.47
N LEU A 196 -19.31 -1.63 -18.04
CA LEU A 196 -18.57 -2.36 -16.99
C LEU A 196 -17.41 -3.13 -17.63
N ASN A 197 -16.36 -3.36 -16.85
CA ASN A 197 -15.29 -4.29 -17.21
C ASN A 197 -15.76 -5.71 -16.92
N THR A 198 -15.96 -6.52 -17.96
CA THR A 198 -16.38 -7.93 -17.84
C THR A 198 -15.43 -8.82 -18.61
N ASP A 199 -15.51 -10.14 -18.41
CA ASP A 199 -14.70 -11.07 -19.20
C ASP A 199 -15.00 -11.00 -20.72
N ASP A 200 -16.27 -10.81 -21.08
CA ASP A 200 -16.70 -10.66 -22.48
C ASP A 200 -16.39 -9.27 -23.06
N HIS A 201 -16.21 -8.26 -22.20
CA HIS A 201 -15.84 -6.89 -22.55
C HIS A 201 -14.73 -6.37 -21.63
N PRO A 202 -13.48 -6.84 -21.81
CA PRO A 202 -12.40 -6.56 -20.88
C PRO A 202 -11.80 -5.17 -21.17
N LEU A 203 -12.53 -4.13 -20.80
CA LEU A 203 -12.15 -2.72 -21.00
C LEU A 203 -10.72 -2.43 -20.54
N ILE A 204 -10.35 -2.88 -19.34
CA ILE A 204 -9.02 -2.57 -18.77
C ILE A 204 -7.90 -3.21 -19.58
N GLU A 205 -8.10 -4.43 -20.10
CA GLU A 205 -7.13 -5.14 -20.96
C GLU A 205 -6.79 -4.34 -22.22
N PHE A 206 -7.76 -3.60 -22.76
CA PHE A 206 -7.58 -2.82 -23.99
C PHE A 206 -7.25 -1.33 -23.76
N LEU A 207 -7.67 -0.76 -22.63
CA LEU A 207 -7.40 0.63 -22.28
C LEU A 207 -5.98 0.82 -21.72
N ALA A 208 -5.57 -0.01 -20.76
CA ALA A 208 -4.32 0.18 -20.03
C ALA A 208 -3.05 0.10 -20.93
N PRO A 209 -2.94 -0.84 -21.89
CA PRO A 209 -1.80 -0.87 -22.81
C PRO A 209 -1.75 0.31 -23.78
N ARG A 210 -2.92 0.85 -24.19
CA ARG A 210 -3.00 2.00 -25.11
C ARG A 210 -2.41 3.25 -24.46
N LEU A 211 -2.67 3.46 -23.18
CA LEU A 211 -2.28 4.67 -22.46
C LEU A 211 -0.88 4.58 -21.82
N THR A 212 -0.33 3.36 -21.71
CA THR A 212 1.08 3.17 -21.37
C THR A 212 2.02 3.51 -22.54
N ARG A 213 1.54 3.46 -23.80
CA ARG A 213 2.31 3.77 -25.01
C ARG A 213 1.89 5.10 -25.67
N MET A 214 2.64 6.16 -25.31
CA MET A 214 2.92 7.43 -26.04
C MET A 214 1.97 8.63 -25.83
N SER A 215 2.48 9.87 -25.66
CA SER A 215 3.29 10.64 -26.64
C SER A 215 4.69 11.14 -26.17
N ALA A 216 5.47 11.66 -27.13
CA ALA A 216 6.75 12.35 -26.92
C ALA A 216 6.64 13.69 -26.14
N ALA A 217 5.42 14.17 -25.87
CA ALA A 217 5.15 15.37 -25.10
C ALA A 217 4.81 15.10 -23.61
N GLY A 218 4.67 13.83 -23.20
CA GLY A 218 4.61 13.46 -21.77
C GLY A 218 3.29 13.68 -21.01
N ASP A 219 2.26 14.26 -21.61
CA ASP A 219 0.97 14.46 -20.94
C ASP A 219 0.19 13.14 -20.86
N LYS A 220 0.21 12.52 -19.68
CA LYS A 220 -0.70 11.43 -19.31
C LYS A 220 -1.70 11.95 -18.28
N ASP A 221 -2.99 11.72 -18.51
CA ASP A 221 -4.07 12.02 -17.58
C ASP A 221 -4.19 10.95 -16.50
N TRP A 222 -3.08 10.69 -15.80
CA TRP A 222 -3.08 9.79 -14.67
C TRP A 222 -3.96 10.36 -13.57
N PHE A 223 -4.68 9.49 -12.87
CA PHE A 223 -5.53 9.90 -11.76
C PHE A 223 -4.71 10.17 -10.49
N ALA A 224 -3.75 11.08 -10.61
CA ALA A 224 -2.72 11.38 -9.63
C ALA A 224 -2.49 12.89 -9.54
N GLY A 225 -1.62 13.31 -8.62
CA GLY A 225 -1.24 14.71 -8.48
C GLY A 225 -2.44 15.61 -8.17
N GLU A 226 -2.60 16.67 -8.97
CA GLU A 226 -3.63 17.70 -8.84
C GLU A 226 -5.05 17.24 -9.21
N ALA A 227 -5.18 16.11 -9.92
CA ALA A 227 -6.50 15.59 -10.31
C ALA A 227 -7.23 14.94 -9.12
N LEU A 228 -6.49 14.40 -8.15
CA LEU A 228 -7.04 13.62 -7.05
C LEU A 228 -7.81 14.44 -5.99
N PRO A 229 -7.33 15.63 -5.54
CA PRO A 229 -7.99 16.38 -4.47
C PRO A 229 -9.45 16.71 -4.77
N ALA A 230 -9.74 17.17 -5.99
CA ALA A 230 -11.09 17.56 -6.38
C ALA A 230 -12.08 16.38 -6.27
N PHE A 231 -11.67 15.20 -6.74
CA PHE A 231 -12.48 13.99 -6.58
C PHE A 231 -12.63 13.59 -5.11
N THR A 232 -11.55 13.56 -4.34
CA THR A 232 -11.61 13.15 -2.94
C THR A 232 -12.39 14.12 -2.05
N ASP A 233 -12.39 15.42 -2.37
CA ASP A 233 -13.20 16.42 -1.68
C ASP A 233 -14.68 16.23 -1.98
N ALA A 234 -15.02 16.01 -3.27
CA ALA A 234 -16.38 15.72 -3.68
C ALA A 234 -16.88 14.45 -2.98
N LEU A 235 -16.07 13.39 -2.95
CA LEU A 235 -16.40 12.14 -2.25
C LEU A 235 -16.60 12.37 -0.74
N ALA A 236 -15.71 13.11 -0.09
CA ALA A 236 -15.79 13.38 1.34
C ALA A 236 -16.97 14.26 1.76
N ALA A 237 -17.55 15.02 0.82
CA ALA A 237 -18.75 15.83 1.08
C ALA A 237 -20.04 14.99 1.20
N HIS A 238 -20.01 13.72 0.77
CA HIS A 238 -21.17 12.83 0.87
C HIS A 238 -21.21 12.19 2.26
N PRO A 239 -22.39 12.16 2.90
CA PRO A 239 -22.53 11.52 4.21
C PRO A 239 -22.34 10.01 4.07
N ASP A 240 -21.55 9.44 4.98
CA ASP A 240 -21.29 8.00 5.06
C ASP A 240 -21.40 7.50 6.50
N GLY A 241 -21.58 6.18 6.66
CA GLY A 241 -21.81 5.55 7.97
C GLY A 241 -20.65 4.68 8.48
N LEU A 242 -19.53 4.62 7.75
CA LEU A 242 -18.47 3.67 8.04
C LEU A 242 -17.63 4.09 9.25
N LEU A 243 -17.29 5.37 9.35
CA LEU A 243 -16.60 5.95 10.51
C LEU A 243 -17.58 6.69 11.42
N PRO A 244 -17.36 6.71 12.75
CA PRO A 244 -18.25 7.42 13.66
C PRO A 244 -18.17 8.94 13.44
N ALA A 245 -19.34 9.59 13.40
CA ALA A 245 -19.49 11.04 13.20
C ALA A 245 -19.08 11.82 14.46
N THR A 246 -17.77 11.96 14.67
CA THR A 246 -17.18 12.71 15.80
C THR A 246 -16.25 13.81 15.28
N ASP A 247 -16.06 14.87 16.06
CA ASP A 247 -15.15 15.97 15.72
C ASP A 247 -13.70 15.48 15.51
N ALA A 248 -13.28 14.46 16.26
CA ALA A 248 -11.96 13.86 16.11
C ALA A 248 -11.80 13.17 14.75
N VAL A 249 -12.81 12.42 14.29
CA VAL A 249 -12.81 11.79 12.96
C VAL A 249 -12.88 12.84 11.86
N ALA A 250 -13.72 13.85 11.99
CA ALA A 250 -13.82 14.94 11.02
C ALA A 250 -12.49 15.70 10.90
N SER A 251 -11.83 15.99 12.03
CA SER A 251 -10.52 16.62 12.07
C SER A 251 -9.44 15.74 11.43
N ALA A 252 -9.45 14.44 11.70
CA ALA A 252 -8.52 13.49 11.09
C ALA A 252 -8.70 13.38 9.57
N ARG A 253 -9.94 13.27 9.05
CA ARG A 253 -10.20 13.25 7.61
C ARG A 253 -9.69 14.53 6.94
N ARG A 254 -9.97 15.69 7.53
CA ARG A 254 -9.44 16.98 7.06
C ARG A 254 -7.92 17.03 7.09
N ALA A 255 -7.29 16.50 8.13
CA ALA A 255 -5.83 16.41 8.21
C ALA A 255 -5.24 15.52 7.11
N GLY A 256 -5.89 14.40 6.77
CA GLY A 256 -5.50 13.58 5.63
C GLY A 256 -5.53 14.38 4.31
N ALA A 257 -6.63 15.10 4.06
CA ALA A 257 -6.76 15.93 2.88
C ALA A 257 -5.72 17.08 2.85
N ALA A 258 -5.42 17.70 4.00
CA ALA A 258 -4.40 18.74 4.12
C ALA A 258 -2.99 18.18 3.90
N LEU A 259 -2.67 16.99 4.43
CA LEU A 259 -1.36 16.35 4.27
C LEU A 259 -1.07 15.98 2.81
N TYR A 260 -2.07 15.56 2.04
CA TYR A 260 -1.89 15.33 0.61
C TYR A 260 -1.61 16.65 -0.15
N ARG A 261 -2.31 17.74 0.19
CA ARG A 261 -2.06 19.06 -0.41
C ARG A 261 -0.73 19.67 0.00
N TYR A 262 -0.27 19.39 1.23
CA TYR A 262 1.10 19.67 1.64
C TYR A 262 2.09 18.99 0.69
N ALA A 263 1.93 17.70 0.41
CA ALA A 263 2.82 16.97 -0.49
C ALA A 263 2.82 17.53 -1.92
N LEU A 264 1.65 17.97 -2.43
CA LEU A 264 1.55 18.68 -3.72
C LEU A 264 2.29 20.02 -3.71
N ALA A 265 2.06 20.84 -2.68
CA ALA A 265 2.70 22.14 -2.55
C ALA A 265 4.22 22.02 -2.43
N ALA A 266 4.69 21.10 -1.59
CA ALA A 266 6.12 20.80 -1.41
C ALA A 266 6.77 20.37 -2.72
N ARG A 267 6.10 19.51 -3.51
CA ARG A 267 6.59 19.08 -4.83
C ARG A 267 6.71 20.23 -5.83
N ARG A 268 5.83 21.22 -5.75
CA ARG A 268 5.88 22.43 -6.61
C ARG A 268 6.88 23.48 -6.14
N GLY A 269 7.48 23.31 -4.97
CA GLY A 269 8.29 24.35 -4.33
C GLY A 269 7.48 25.54 -3.81
N ASP A 270 6.16 25.37 -3.60
CA ASP A 270 5.30 26.38 -2.98
C ASP A 270 5.40 26.29 -1.45
N GLU A 271 6.46 26.88 -0.90
CA GLU A 271 6.76 26.87 0.53
C GLU A 271 5.64 27.49 1.38
N GLY A 272 4.97 28.53 0.87
CA GLY A 272 3.88 29.21 1.57
C GLY A 272 2.67 28.30 1.78
N SER A 273 2.20 27.65 0.71
CA SER A 273 1.12 26.68 0.82
C SER A 273 1.52 25.46 1.62
N ALA A 274 2.75 24.96 1.46
CA ALA A 274 3.26 23.82 2.21
C ALA A 274 3.25 24.11 3.72
N ALA A 275 3.83 25.24 4.15
CA ALA A 275 3.85 25.64 5.57
C ALA A 275 2.43 25.80 6.15
N ARG A 276 1.50 26.34 5.37
CA ARG A 276 0.08 26.45 5.77
C ARG A 276 -0.54 25.08 6.02
N TYR A 277 -0.42 24.16 5.07
CA TYR A 277 -1.00 22.82 5.20
C TYR A 277 -0.33 22.00 6.30
N GLU A 278 0.98 22.11 6.48
CA GLU A 278 1.69 21.49 7.60
C GLU A 278 1.15 22.00 8.95
N GLY A 279 0.96 23.31 9.09
CA GLY A 279 0.36 23.93 10.27
C GLY A 279 -1.05 23.40 10.54
N GLU A 280 -1.88 23.28 9.50
CA GLU A 280 -3.23 22.71 9.61
C GLU A 280 -3.20 21.24 10.09
N VAL A 281 -2.31 20.40 9.54
CA VAL A 281 -2.16 19.00 9.97
C VAL A 281 -1.75 18.93 11.44
N ARG A 282 -0.74 19.72 11.85
CA ARG A 282 -0.28 19.79 13.25
C ARG A 282 -1.39 20.20 14.22
N GLN A 283 -2.26 21.12 13.80
CA GLN A 283 -3.40 21.57 14.61
C GLN A 283 -4.50 20.51 14.70
N LEU A 284 -4.82 19.84 13.60
CA LEU A 284 -5.95 18.90 13.52
C LEU A 284 -5.65 17.53 14.15
N VAL A 285 -4.40 17.05 14.07
CA VAL A 285 -4.00 15.72 14.56
C VAL A 285 -2.65 15.75 15.30
N PRO A 286 -2.50 16.55 16.38
CA PRO A 286 -1.23 16.74 17.07
C PRO A 286 -0.61 15.43 17.58
N GLU A 287 -1.43 14.50 18.06
CA GLU A 287 -0.95 13.19 18.56
C GLU A 287 -0.33 12.32 17.47
N VAL A 288 -0.93 12.32 16.27
CA VAL A 288 -0.43 11.55 15.11
C VAL A 288 0.92 12.13 14.67
N VAL A 289 1.03 13.46 14.58
CA VAL A 289 2.29 14.13 14.23
C VAL A 289 3.38 13.81 15.26
N ALA A 290 3.08 13.95 16.56
CA ALA A 290 4.03 13.67 17.62
C ALA A 290 4.53 12.21 17.62
N LEU A 291 3.69 11.25 17.21
CA LEU A 291 4.10 9.85 17.03
C LEU A 291 4.98 9.67 15.78
N GLY A 292 4.63 10.31 14.67
CA GLY A 292 5.43 10.28 13.44
C GLY A 292 6.84 10.85 13.59
N GLU A 293 6.99 11.97 14.32
CA GLU A 293 8.29 12.58 14.61
C GLU A 293 9.15 11.68 15.52
N ARG A 294 8.52 11.02 16.51
CA ARG A 294 9.19 10.01 17.34
C ARG A 294 9.66 8.81 16.53
N ALA A 295 8.85 8.30 15.61
CA ALA A 295 9.25 7.18 14.76
C ALA A 295 10.38 7.55 13.80
N SER A 296 10.31 8.73 13.17
CA SER A 296 11.33 9.21 12.22
C SER A 296 12.69 9.45 12.89
N SER A 297 12.70 10.00 14.11
CA SER A 297 13.93 10.19 14.88
C SER A 297 14.60 8.86 15.27
N VAL A 298 13.81 7.85 15.64
CA VAL A 298 14.31 6.49 15.92
C VAL A 298 14.88 5.84 14.66
N ALA A 299 14.21 5.96 13.51
CA ALA A 299 14.71 5.43 12.23
C ALA A 299 16.06 6.07 11.85
N THR A 300 16.15 7.41 11.95
CA THR A 300 17.38 8.16 11.69
C THR A 300 18.53 7.71 12.61
N LEU A 301 18.26 7.48 13.90
CA LEU A 301 19.24 6.97 14.86
C LEU A 301 19.67 5.52 14.53
N ALA A 302 18.75 4.67 14.09
CA ALA A 302 19.03 3.30 13.70
C ALA A 302 19.89 3.25 12.42
N ASP A 303 19.60 4.10 11.43
CA ASP A 303 20.39 4.26 10.20
C ASP A 303 21.79 4.79 10.48
N ALA A 304 21.91 5.78 11.36
CA ALA A 304 23.20 6.28 11.83
C ALA A 304 24.03 5.18 12.51
N ARG A 305 23.42 4.35 13.38
CA ARG A 305 24.10 3.21 14.03
C ARG A 305 24.53 2.13 13.05
N ARG A 306 23.71 1.79 12.05
CA ARG A 306 24.08 0.83 10.99
C ARG A 306 25.23 1.34 10.13
N THR A 307 25.22 2.62 9.79
CA THR A 307 26.29 3.27 9.02
C THR A 307 27.60 3.30 9.81
N LEU A 308 27.56 3.58 11.11
CA LEU A 308 28.73 3.52 11.98
C LEU A 308 29.27 2.09 12.16
N GLY A 309 28.39 1.09 12.26
CA GLY A 309 28.78 -0.31 12.35
C GLY A 309 29.49 -0.81 11.09
N THR A 310 28.94 -0.49 9.91
CA THR A 310 29.53 -0.85 8.62
C THR A 310 30.88 -0.18 8.37
N LEU A 311 31.02 1.11 8.71
CA LEU A 311 32.31 1.82 8.66
C LEU A 311 33.36 1.18 9.58
N ARG A 312 32.98 0.74 10.77
CA ARG A 312 33.89 0.06 11.71
C ARG A 312 34.37 -1.29 11.15
N THR A 313 33.47 -2.08 10.57
CA THR A 313 33.83 -3.37 9.94
C THR A 313 34.74 -3.17 8.71
N GLU A 314 34.49 -2.14 7.91
CA GLU A 314 35.35 -1.76 6.77
C GLU A 314 36.74 -1.32 7.24
N GLN A 315 36.84 -0.49 8.28
CA GLN A 315 38.13 -0.10 8.87
C GLN A 315 38.92 -1.31 9.39
N GLU A 316 38.26 -2.25 10.06
CA GLU A 316 38.89 -3.49 10.52
C GLU A 316 39.36 -4.37 9.35
N ARG A 317 38.63 -4.38 8.22
CA ARG A 317 39.04 -5.10 7.01
C ARG A 317 40.28 -4.46 6.38
N VAL A 318 40.28 -3.15 6.19
CA VAL A 318 41.40 -2.40 5.62
C VAL A 318 42.66 -2.54 6.48
N ALA A 319 42.52 -2.50 7.82
CA ALA A 319 43.63 -2.74 8.73
C ALA A 319 44.24 -4.15 8.55
N ARG A 320 43.41 -5.20 8.44
CA ARG A 320 43.87 -6.57 8.18
C ARG A 320 44.55 -6.73 6.82
N GLU A 321 44.05 -6.04 5.79
CA GLU A 321 44.64 -6.05 4.45
C GLU A 321 45.99 -5.32 4.41
N LEU A 322 46.11 -4.18 5.10
CA LEU A 322 47.37 -3.47 5.29
C LEU A 322 48.41 -4.33 6.00
N GLU A 323 48.06 -4.96 7.12
CA GLU A 323 48.95 -5.88 7.81
C GLU A 323 49.36 -7.07 6.92
N ALA A 324 48.44 -7.61 6.12
CA ALA A 324 48.75 -8.70 5.19
C ALA A 324 49.67 -8.25 4.06
N MET A 325 49.51 -7.03 3.56
CA MET A 325 50.38 -6.44 2.55
C MET A 325 51.78 -6.15 3.11
N GLU A 326 51.88 -5.59 4.31
CA GLU A 326 53.14 -5.36 5.01
C GLU A 326 53.91 -6.66 5.27
N ARG A 327 53.22 -7.73 5.69
CA ARG A 327 53.83 -9.07 5.82
C ARG A 327 54.40 -9.57 4.50
N ARG A 328 53.64 -9.48 3.39
CA ARG A 328 54.09 -9.89 2.05
C ARG A 328 55.29 -9.08 1.56
N LEU A 329 55.29 -7.76 1.80
CA LEU A 329 56.40 -6.88 1.43
C LEU A 329 57.66 -7.21 2.25
N GLY A 330 57.51 -7.55 3.53
CA GLY A 330 58.61 -8.02 4.38
C GLY A 330 59.23 -9.33 3.88
N GLU A 331 58.40 -10.31 3.48
CA GLU A 331 58.85 -11.59 2.90
C GLU A 331 59.59 -11.40 1.56
N LEU A 332 59.10 -10.48 0.71
CA LEU A 332 59.74 -10.13 -0.56
C LEU A 332 61.07 -9.38 -0.37
N ALA A 333 61.18 -8.55 0.67
CA ALA A 333 62.42 -7.87 1.03
C ALA A 333 63.46 -8.84 1.63
N GLY A 334 63.02 -9.85 2.39
CA GLY A 334 63.89 -10.87 2.98
C GLY A 334 64.41 -11.92 1.99
N SER A 335 63.73 -12.14 0.86
CA SER A 335 64.13 -13.14 -0.16
C SER A 335 65.10 -12.61 -1.23
N ARG A 336 65.56 -11.36 -1.14
CA ARG A 336 66.57 -10.77 -2.04
C ARG A 336 68.01 -10.81 -1.49
N GLY A 337 68.23 -11.48 -0.38
CA GLY A 337 69.56 -11.66 0.19
C GLY A 337 69.81 -13.13 0.50
N ASP A 338 69.97 -13.96 -0.53
CA ASP A 338 71.00 -15.00 -0.52
C ASP A 338 71.17 -15.65 -1.90
N ASP A 339 72.45 -15.71 -2.28
CA ASP A 339 73.14 -16.58 -3.25
C ASP A 339 73.29 -16.12 -4.71
N PRO A 340 74.52 -16.18 -5.29
CA PRO A 340 75.86 -15.97 -4.72
C PRO A 340 76.64 -14.80 -5.37
#